data_AF-A0A182EDI6-F1
#
_entry.id   AF-A0A182EDI6-F1
#
_cell.length_a   1.000
_cell.length_b   1.000
_cell.length_c   1.000
_cell.angle_alpha   90.00
_cell.angle_beta   90.00
_cell.angle_gamma   90.00
#
_symmetry.space_group_name_H-M   'P 1'
#
loop_
_entity.id
_entity.type
_entity.pdbx_description
1 polymer ?
#
loop_
_entity_poly.entity_id
_entity_poly.type
_entity_poly.pdbx_seq_one_letter_code
_entity_poly.pdbx_strand_id
1 'polypeptide(L)'
;MLQRNTLLRRRDTMFKIERCVEEVHLLLLEKWGEEEEKLFRVFRQKVHWSWKHSKHKLSNNYGLCIGRLKNLAKRLKHKSILGSYHETIEEQLQSDIIEEVHPNDEIGIIHYLPHHEVLTPSKATKKLRIVYDASANLNGFKSLNKVLYRGPIMSPDLVGILLRFRTMKIV
;
A
#
# COMPACT_ATOMS: atom_id res chain seq x y z
N MET A 1 39.43 -0.66 5.08
CA MET A 1 39.90 0.74 4.91
C MET A 1 38.81 1.49 4.15
N LEU A 2 38.36 2.62 4.70
CA LEU A 2 37.28 3.45 4.17
C LEU A 2 37.60 4.02 2.79
N GLN A 3 36.58 4.21 1.95
CA GLN A 3 36.25 5.55 1.44
C GLN A 3 34.73 5.73 1.42
N ARG A 4 34.22 6.35 2.50
CA ARG A 4 32.91 7.00 2.54
C ARG A 4 33.05 8.28 1.72
N ASN A 5 32.28 8.40 0.63
CA ASN A 5 32.08 9.69 -0.03
C ASN A 5 30.69 10.22 0.31
N THR A 6 30.74 11.30 1.06
CA THR A 6 29.71 12.24 1.48
C THR A 6 29.00 12.87 0.29
N LEU A 7 27.68 12.69 0.21
CA LEU A 7 26.78 13.71 -0.33
C LEU A 7 25.62 13.86 0.64
N LEU A 8 25.65 14.98 1.37
CA LEU A 8 24.49 15.53 2.07
C LEU A 8 23.31 15.62 1.08
N ARG A 9 22.29 14.78 1.25
CA ARG A 9 20.93 15.11 0.82
C ARG A 9 20.03 15.13 2.05
N ARG A 10 19.90 16.35 2.59
CA ARG A 10 18.82 16.91 3.42
C ARG A 10 17.93 15.90 4.15
N ARG A 11 18.09 15.87 5.47
CA ARG A 11 17.38 15.07 6.47
C ARG A 11 15.96 15.56 6.82
N ASP A 12 15.30 16.39 6.02
CA ASP A 12 14.21 17.21 6.58
C ASP A 12 12.75 16.79 6.29
N THR A 13 12.48 15.74 5.50
CA THR A 13 11.09 15.23 5.41
C THR A 13 11.04 13.75 4.97
N MET A 14 11.34 12.83 5.87
CA MET A 14 11.10 11.40 5.65
C MET A 14 9.83 11.02 6.41
N PHE A 15 8.67 10.93 5.74
CA PHE A 15 7.42 10.50 6.37
C PHE A 15 6.96 9.16 5.83
N LYS A 16 6.59 8.30 6.77
CA LYS A 16 6.30 6.88 6.60
C LYS A 16 4.79 6.68 6.44
N ILE A 17 4.34 5.69 5.69
CA ILE A 17 2.97 5.16 5.82
C ILE A 17 3.08 4.05 6.85
N GLU A 18 2.69 4.35 8.09
CA GLU A 18 2.83 3.39 9.18
C GLU A 18 1.51 2.74 9.58
N ARG A 19 1.66 1.46 9.89
CA ARG A 19 0.99 0.58 10.85
C ARG A 19 -0.45 0.09 10.55
N CYS A 20 -0.74 -1.07 11.15
CA CYS A 20 -1.88 -1.92 11.62
C CYS A 20 -1.15 -2.80 12.69
N VAL A 21 -1.81 -3.49 13.63
CA VAL A 21 -1.22 -4.32 14.73
C VAL A 21 -0.94 -3.44 15.97
N GLU A 22 -1.66 -3.62 17.08
CA GLU A 22 -1.65 -4.86 17.91
C GLU A 22 -3.02 -5.47 18.29
N GLU A 23 -4.17 -4.82 18.14
CA GLU A 23 -5.44 -5.41 18.68
C GLU A 23 -6.06 -6.51 17.80
N VAL A 24 -5.60 -6.68 16.56
CA VAL A 24 -6.01 -7.84 15.73
C VAL A 24 -5.23 -9.11 16.10
N HIS A 25 -4.07 -8.96 16.73
CA HIS A 25 -3.20 -10.04 17.16
C HIS A 25 -3.93 -10.99 18.14
N LEU A 26 -4.60 -10.43 19.15
CA LEU A 26 -5.31 -11.22 20.16
C LEU A 26 -6.62 -11.86 19.64
N LEU A 27 -7.32 -11.20 18.71
CA LEU A 27 -8.58 -11.72 18.17
C LEU A 27 -8.40 -12.81 17.09
N LEU A 28 -7.21 -12.90 16.47
CA LEU A 28 -6.91 -13.92 15.47
C LEU A 28 -6.31 -15.19 16.08
N LEU A 29 -5.48 -15.05 17.13
CA LEU A 29 -4.89 -16.18 17.86
C LEU A 29 -5.93 -17.11 18.48
N GLU A 30 -7.01 -16.57 19.04
CA GLU A 30 -8.08 -17.37 19.65
C GLU A 30 -8.88 -18.22 18.64
N LYS A 31 -8.80 -17.94 17.33
CA LYS A 31 -9.68 -18.55 16.33
C LYS A 31 -9.00 -19.23 15.14
N TRP A 32 -7.71 -19.00 14.87
CA TRP A 32 -7.18 -19.26 13.52
C TRP A 32 -5.75 -19.83 13.39
N GLY A 33 -5.08 -20.21 14.50
CA GLY A 33 -3.81 -20.96 14.48
C GLY A 33 -2.57 -20.17 14.01
N GLU A 34 -1.37 -20.65 14.35
CA GLU A 34 -0.08 -19.94 14.12
C GLU A 34 0.29 -19.74 12.64
N GLU A 35 -0.08 -20.67 11.73
CA GLU A 35 0.26 -20.54 10.31
C GLU A 35 -0.48 -19.39 9.61
N GLU A 36 -1.71 -19.07 10.02
CA GLU A 36 -2.46 -17.94 9.46
C GLU A 36 -2.07 -16.59 10.10
N GLU A 37 -1.23 -16.58 11.14
CA GLU A 37 -0.75 -15.35 11.78
C GLU A 37 0.14 -14.51 10.85
N LYS A 38 1.00 -15.16 10.06
CA LYS A 38 1.91 -14.50 9.10
C LYS A 38 1.16 -13.70 8.04
N LEU A 39 -0.01 -14.18 7.66
CA LEU A 39 -0.89 -13.62 6.64
C LEU A 39 -1.48 -12.25 6.99
N PHE A 40 -1.63 -11.96 8.29
CA PHE A 40 -2.28 -10.75 8.78
C PHE A 40 -1.31 -9.77 9.44
N ARG A 41 0.00 -9.98 9.22
CA ARG A 41 1.05 -9.03 9.57
C ARG A 41 0.89 -7.73 8.80
N VAL A 42 1.59 -6.73 9.30
CA VAL A 42 1.47 -5.37 8.78
C VAL A 42 2.72 -4.97 8.08
N PHE A 43 2.42 -4.41 6.93
CA PHE A 43 3.35 -4.21 5.88
C PHE A 43 3.39 -2.71 5.60
N ARG A 44 4.60 -2.16 5.64
CA ARG A 44 4.87 -0.76 5.34
C ARG A 44 5.36 -0.63 3.92
N GLN A 45 4.98 0.48 3.30
CA GLN A 45 5.56 0.94 2.05
C GLN A 45 6.33 2.24 2.29
N LYS A 46 7.58 2.29 1.83
CA LYS A 46 8.44 3.47 1.95
C LYS A 46 8.37 4.31 0.68
N VAL A 47 7.69 5.46 0.76
CA VAL A 47 7.55 6.39 -0.36
C VAL A 47 7.80 7.82 0.12
N HIS A 48 8.43 8.64 -0.74
CA HIS A 48 8.61 10.06 -0.47
C HIS A 48 7.35 10.84 -0.90
N TRP A 49 6.58 11.32 0.07
CA TRP A 49 5.26 11.91 -0.19
C TRP A 49 5.28 13.44 -0.26
N SER A 50 4.66 13.98 -1.31
CA SER A 50 4.41 15.42 -1.44
C SER A 50 3.09 15.79 -0.75
N TRP A 51 3.16 16.29 0.47
CA TRP A 51 1.98 16.62 1.29
C TRP A 51 1.39 17.99 0.94
N LYS A 52 0.06 18.07 0.87
CA LYS A 52 -0.69 19.34 0.89
C LYS A 52 -0.74 19.91 2.30
N HIS A 53 -1.05 21.20 2.42
CA HIS A 53 -1.27 21.86 3.71
C HIS A 53 -2.35 21.18 4.58
N SER A 54 -3.29 20.46 3.97
CA SER A 54 -4.34 19.72 4.69
C SER A 54 -3.92 18.36 5.26
N LYS A 55 -2.62 18.08 5.39
CA LYS A 55 -2.11 16.80 5.96
C LYS A 55 -2.65 16.50 7.36
N HIS A 56 -2.91 17.53 8.16
CA HIS A 56 -3.47 17.42 9.52
C HIS A 56 -4.91 16.86 9.53
N LYS A 57 -5.60 16.82 8.38
CA LYS A 57 -6.93 16.23 8.24
C LYS A 57 -6.89 14.73 7.89
N LEU A 58 -5.70 14.10 7.89
CA LEU A 58 -5.55 12.66 7.69
C LEU A 58 -5.67 11.96 9.05
N SER A 59 -6.66 11.09 9.20
CA SER A 59 -6.75 10.15 10.34
C SER A 59 -5.87 8.93 10.09
N ASN A 60 -5.56 8.16 11.13
CA ASN A 60 -4.81 6.92 10.97
C ASN A 60 -5.62 5.81 10.27
N ASN A 61 -6.96 5.80 10.29
CA ASN A 61 -7.82 4.75 9.73
C ASN A 61 -7.68 3.35 10.37
N TYR A 62 -7.07 3.22 11.55
CA TYR A 62 -6.81 1.90 12.17
C TYR A 62 -8.08 1.04 12.34
N GLY A 63 -9.07 1.56 13.07
CA GLY A 63 -10.31 0.81 13.34
C GLY A 63 -11.08 0.42 12.07
N LEU A 64 -11.05 1.29 11.04
CA LEU A 64 -11.64 1.01 9.74
C LEU A 64 -10.92 -0.16 9.03
N CYS A 65 -9.59 -0.18 9.08
CA CYS A 65 -8.79 -1.25 8.49
C CYS A 65 -9.03 -2.58 9.20
N ILE A 66 -9.11 -2.58 10.54
CA ILE A 66 -9.42 -3.79 11.32
C ILE A 66 -10.77 -4.38 10.91
N GLY A 67 -11.82 -3.54 10.83
CA GLY A 67 -13.15 -4.00 10.43
C GLY A 67 -13.13 -4.64 9.02
N ARG A 68 -12.46 -3.98 8.06
CA ARG A 68 -12.33 -4.49 6.69
C ARG A 68 -11.50 -5.78 6.63
N LEU A 69 -10.43 -5.88 7.42
CA LEU A 69 -9.56 -7.06 7.49
C LEU A 69 -10.31 -8.30 7.99
N LYS A 70 -11.11 -8.14 9.05
CA LYS A 70 -11.97 -9.22 9.56
C LYS A 70 -12.93 -9.75 8.49
N ASN A 71 -13.53 -8.85 7.71
CA ASN A 71 -14.44 -9.23 6.63
C ASN A 71 -13.71 -9.85 5.43
N LEU A 72 -12.52 -9.34 5.12
CA LEU A 72 -11.65 -9.90 4.09
C LEU A 72 -11.28 -11.35 4.42
N ALA A 73 -10.80 -11.63 5.64
CA ALA A 73 -10.43 -12.97 6.07
C ALA A 73 -11.57 -13.99 5.88
N LYS A 74 -12.80 -13.64 6.31
CA LYS A 74 -13.99 -14.48 6.10
C LYS A 74 -14.25 -14.74 4.61
N ARG A 75 -14.15 -13.70 3.78
CA ARG A 75 -14.41 -13.78 2.34
C ARG A 75 -13.36 -14.61 1.60
N LEU A 76 -12.08 -14.47 1.94
CA LEU A 76 -10.99 -15.24 1.33
C LEU A 76 -11.12 -16.74 1.62
N LYS A 77 -11.52 -17.09 2.85
CA LYS A 77 -11.80 -18.47 3.26
C LYS A 77 -12.98 -19.06 2.51
N HIS A 78 -14.10 -18.33 2.47
CA HIS A 78 -15.29 -18.79 1.73
C HIS A 78 -15.01 -19.00 0.24
N LYS A 79 -14.11 -18.20 -0.35
CA LYS A 79 -13.70 -18.35 -1.75
C LYS A 79 -12.58 -19.37 -1.98
N SER A 80 -12.01 -19.95 -0.93
CA SER A 80 -10.85 -20.84 -0.97
C SER A 80 -9.63 -20.24 -1.70
N ILE A 81 -9.38 -18.95 -1.53
CA ILE A 81 -8.26 -18.22 -2.18
C ILE A 81 -7.27 -17.64 -1.16
N LEU A 82 -7.37 -18.04 0.11
CA LEU A 82 -6.48 -17.56 1.17
C LEU A 82 -5.01 -17.90 0.90
N GLY A 83 -4.72 -19.10 0.37
CA GLY A 83 -3.36 -19.50 0.00
C GLY A 83 -2.74 -18.61 -1.08
N SER A 84 -3.45 -18.39 -2.20
CA SER A 84 -2.97 -17.49 -3.27
C SER A 84 -2.85 -16.03 -2.80
N TYR A 85 -3.69 -15.62 -1.84
CA TYR A 85 -3.57 -14.32 -1.21
C TYR A 85 -2.28 -14.22 -0.38
N HIS A 86 -1.95 -15.26 0.39
CA HIS A 86 -0.70 -15.35 1.14
C HIS A 86 0.52 -15.27 0.23
N GLU A 87 0.53 -16.08 -0.81
CA GLU A 87 1.61 -16.14 -1.79
C GLU A 87 1.85 -14.75 -2.40
N THR A 88 0.78 -14.00 -2.72
CA THR A 88 0.91 -12.63 -3.24
C THR A 88 1.51 -11.65 -2.23
N ILE A 89 1.25 -11.82 -0.93
CA ILE A 89 1.87 -11.01 0.13
C ILE A 89 3.35 -11.37 0.26
N GLU A 90 3.69 -12.66 0.28
CA GLU A 90 5.08 -13.14 0.38
C GLU A 90 5.91 -12.69 -0.83
N GLU A 91 5.36 -12.77 -2.05
CA GLU A 91 6.01 -12.24 -3.25
C GLU A 91 6.33 -10.75 -3.11
N GLN A 92 5.40 -9.96 -2.56
CA GLN A 92 5.62 -8.53 -2.34
C GLN A 92 6.68 -8.26 -1.28
N LEU A 93 6.73 -9.08 -0.22
CA LEU A 93 7.73 -8.99 0.83
C LEU A 93 9.13 -9.32 0.30
N GLN A 94 9.25 -10.42 -0.45
CA GLN A 94 10.51 -10.85 -1.09
C GLN A 94 11.01 -9.87 -2.15
N SER A 95 10.10 -9.11 -2.78
CA SER A 95 10.42 -8.10 -3.79
C SER A 95 10.70 -6.72 -3.20
N ASP A 96 10.79 -6.59 -1.87
CA ASP A 96 10.95 -5.31 -1.15
C ASP A 96 9.87 -4.26 -1.50
N ILE A 97 8.70 -4.69 -1.98
CA ILE A 97 7.54 -3.81 -2.24
C ILE A 97 6.91 -3.40 -0.90
N ILE A 98 6.96 -4.31 0.07
CA ILE A 98 6.49 -4.13 1.43
C ILE A 98 7.53 -4.62 2.44
N GLU A 99 7.54 -4.02 3.64
CA GLU A 99 8.40 -4.41 4.76
C GLU A 99 7.57 -4.67 6.02
N GLU A 100 7.99 -5.60 6.88
CA GLU A 100 7.35 -5.80 8.18
C GLU A 100 7.55 -4.59 9.10
N VAL A 101 6.52 -4.21 9.85
CA VAL A 101 6.57 -3.06 10.78
C VAL A 101 6.87 -3.52 12.20
N HIS A 102 7.94 -3.01 12.81
CA HIS A 102 8.21 -3.26 14.23
C HIS A 102 7.39 -2.32 15.14
N PRO A 103 6.95 -2.77 16.33
CA PRO A 103 6.18 -1.94 17.28
C PRO A 103 6.90 -0.63 17.66
N ASN A 104 8.23 -0.66 17.71
CA ASN A 104 9.04 0.51 18.10
C ASN A 104 9.26 1.53 16.96
N ASP A 105 8.76 1.28 15.75
CA ASP A 105 9.07 2.12 14.60
C ASP A 105 8.24 3.41 14.49
N GLU A 106 7.32 3.72 15.42
CA GLU A 106 6.37 4.84 15.32
C GLU A 106 7.01 6.23 15.27
N ILE A 107 7.32 6.69 14.06
CA ILE A 107 7.90 8.01 13.82
C ILE A 107 7.16 8.67 12.66
N GLY A 108 6.41 9.72 12.96
CA GLY A 108 5.77 10.60 11.97
C GLY A 108 4.27 10.37 11.82
N ILE A 109 3.76 10.55 10.59
CA ILE A 109 2.33 10.40 10.28
C ILE A 109 2.04 8.93 10.03
N ILE A 110 1.16 8.34 10.84
CA ILE A 110 0.80 6.93 10.75
C ILE A 110 -0.56 6.82 10.05
N HIS A 111 -0.65 6.03 8.97
CA HIS A 111 -1.87 5.87 8.17
C HIS A 111 -1.99 4.45 7.61
N TYR A 112 -3.15 3.86 7.87
CA TYR A 112 -3.45 2.46 7.68
C TYR A 112 -4.29 2.34 6.40
N LEU A 113 -3.86 1.48 5.47
CA LEU A 113 -4.55 1.28 4.20
C LEU A 113 -5.36 -0.03 4.23
N PRO A 114 -6.69 0.03 4.07
CA PRO A 114 -7.45 -1.18 3.86
C PRO A 114 -7.08 -1.76 2.50
N HIS A 115 -7.13 -3.08 2.40
CA HIS A 115 -6.72 -3.78 1.20
C HIS A 115 -7.65 -4.95 0.90
N HIS A 116 -7.69 -5.39 -0.35
CA HIS A 116 -8.57 -6.47 -0.80
C HIS A 116 -8.04 -7.16 -2.04
N GLU A 117 -8.55 -8.36 -2.30
CA GLU A 117 -8.22 -9.16 -3.46
C GLU A 117 -9.00 -8.75 -4.70
N VAL A 118 -8.32 -8.72 -5.84
CA VAL A 118 -8.90 -8.59 -7.18
C VAL A 118 -8.45 -9.78 -8.02
N LEU A 119 -9.43 -10.55 -8.52
CA LEU A 119 -9.19 -11.66 -9.43
C LEU A 119 -9.30 -11.15 -10.87
N THR A 120 -8.26 -11.39 -11.68
CA THR A 120 -8.29 -11.03 -13.10
C THR A 120 -8.63 -12.27 -13.92
N PRO A 121 -9.74 -12.27 -14.68
CA PRO A 121 -10.20 -13.45 -15.42
C PRO A 121 -9.41 -13.75 -16.72
N SER A 122 -8.36 -12.99 -17.06
CA SER A 122 -7.67 -13.11 -18.35
C SER A 122 -6.67 -14.26 -18.42
N LYS A 123 -6.97 -15.18 -19.36
CA LYS A 123 -6.27 -16.33 -19.99
C LYS A 123 -4.98 -16.91 -19.37
N ALA A 124 -4.99 -18.25 -19.30
CA ALA A 124 -3.99 -19.22 -18.82
C ALA A 124 -3.81 -19.33 -17.29
N THR A 125 -3.72 -18.22 -16.55
CA THR A 125 -3.50 -18.27 -15.09
C THR A 125 -4.35 -17.22 -14.36
N LYS A 126 -5.20 -17.62 -13.41
CA LYS A 126 -5.98 -16.69 -12.56
C LYS A 126 -5.03 -15.98 -11.58
N LYS A 127 -4.37 -14.90 -12.00
CA LYS A 127 -3.50 -14.14 -11.11
C LYS A 127 -4.31 -13.29 -10.13
N LEU A 128 -4.17 -13.57 -8.83
CA LEU A 128 -4.68 -12.75 -7.74
C LEU A 128 -3.80 -11.50 -7.61
N ARG A 129 -4.44 -10.34 -7.39
CA ARG A 129 -3.74 -9.09 -7.06
C ARG A 129 -4.31 -8.50 -5.79
N ILE A 130 -3.46 -7.86 -5.00
CA ILE A 130 -3.86 -7.15 -3.78
C ILE A 130 -3.89 -5.65 -4.08
N VAL A 131 -5.01 -5.02 -3.78
CA VAL A 131 -5.22 -3.58 -3.99
C VAL A 131 -5.31 -2.88 -2.64
N TYR A 132 -4.45 -1.89 -2.43
CA TYR A 132 -4.45 -1.01 -1.27
C TYR A 132 -5.30 0.24 -1.56
N ASP A 133 -6.35 0.45 -0.77
CA ASP A 133 -7.32 1.53 -0.97
C ASP A 133 -6.90 2.80 -0.23
N ALA A 134 -6.11 3.64 -0.91
CA ALA A 134 -5.71 4.98 -0.46
C ALA A 134 -6.84 6.03 -0.52
N SER A 135 -8.04 5.65 -0.97
CA SER A 135 -9.21 6.53 -1.00
C SER A 135 -10.08 6.42 0.25
N ALA A 136 -9.87 5.38 1.07
CA ALA A 136 -10.59 5.20 2.32
C ALA A 136 -10.33 6.34 3.31
N ASN A 137 -11.40 6.80 3.96
CA ASN A 137 -11.37 7.80 5.02
C ASN A 137 -12.47 7.56 6.04
N LEU A 138 -12.23 8.07 7.25
CA LEU A 138 -13.27 8.22 8.27
C LEU A 138 -14.11 9.47 7.99
N ASN A 139 -15.36 9.48 8.46
CA ASN A 139 -16.24 10.64 8.36
C ASN A 139 -15.57 11.87 9.00
N GLY A 140 -15.57 12.99 8.28
CA GLY A 140 -14.91 14.23 8.71
C GLY A 140 -13.40 14.31 8.43
N PHE A 141 -12.75 13.20 8.03
CA PHE A 141 -11.33 13.17 7.69
C PHE A 141 -11.11 13.07 6.16
N LYS A 142 -9.94 13.50 5.70
CA LYS A 142 -9.51 13.36 4.30
C LYS A 142 -8.79 12.02 4.11
N SER A 143 -8.96 11.41 2.94
CA SER A 143 -8.19 10.24 2.53
C SER A 143 -6.75 10.60 2.13
N LEU A 144 -5.88 9.59 2.07
CA LEU A 144 -4.49 9.75 1.67
C LEU A 144 -4.37 10.46 0.30
N ASN A 145 -5.14 10.01 -0.70
CA ASN A 145 -5.17 10.65 -2.03
C ASN A 145 -5.57 12.13 -2.00
N LYS A 146 -6.39 12.56 -1.03
CA LYS A 146 -6.83 13.96 -0.93
C LYS A 146 -5.78 14.85 -0.25
N VAL A 147 -4.93 14.31 0.61
CA VAL A 147 -3.88 15.07 1.33
C VAL A 147 -2.53 15.06 0.61
N LEU A 148 -2.36 14.25 -0.43
CA LEU A 148 -1.17 14.24 -1.28
C LEU A 148 -1.36 15.13 -2.52
N TYR A 149 -0.29 15.80 -2.94
CA TYR A 149 -0.21 16.42 -4.26
C TYR A 149 -0.21 15.32 -5.33
N ARG A 150 -0.89 15.61 -6.45
CA ARG A 150 -0.78 14.76 -7.63
C ARG A 150 0.65 14.88 -8.14
N GLY A 151 1.27 13.75 -8.47
CA GLY A 151 2.55 13.75 -9.17
C GLY A 151 2.44 14.47 -10.53
N PRO A 152 3.58 14.84 -11.13
CA PRO A 152 3.60 15.39 -12.48
C PRO A 152 2.95 14.40 -13.46
N ILE A 153 2.30 14.94 -14.50
CA ILE A 153 1.73 14.12 -15.56
C ILE A 153 2.91 13.51 -16.33
N MET A 154 3.10 12.19 -16.19
CA MET A 154 4.19 11.46 -16.84
C MET A 154 3.84 11.04 -18.28
N SER A 155 2.56 11.02 -18.63
CA SER A 155 2.11 10.69 -19.97
C SER A 155 2.35 11.88 -20.91
N PRO A 156 2.95 11.67 -22.10
CA PRO A 156 3.09 12.74 -23.07
C PRO A 156 1.70 13.20 -23.52
N ASP A 157 1.60 14.47 -23.90
CA ASP A 157 0.36 15.01 -24.47
C ASP A 157 -0.06 14.18 -25.69
N LEU A 158 -1.24 13.58 -25.61
CA LEU A 158 -1.77 12.69 -26.65
C LEU A 158 -1.92 13.45 -27.97
N VAL A 159 -2.32 14.72 -27.93
CA VAL A 159 -2.43 15.55 -29.13
C VAL A 159 -1.05 15.72 -29.77
N GLY A 160 -0.04 16.08 -28.97
CA GLY A 160 1.35 16.14 -29.41
C GLY A 160 1.89 14.82 -29.97
N ILE A 161 1.52 13.67 -29.40
CA ILE A 161 1.88 12.34 -29.94
C ILE A 161 1.25 12.13 -31.32
N LEU A 162 -0.06 12.35 -31.45
CA LEU A 162 -0.80 12.15 -32.70
C LEU A 162 -0.32 13.08 -33.82
N LEU A 163 -0.01 14.33 -33.49
CA LEU A 163 0.57 15.29 -34.43
C LEU A 163 1.93 14.81 -34.95
N ARG A 164 2.83 14.34 -34.08
CA ARG A 164 4.13 13.80 -34.48
C ARG A 164 3.99 12.61 -35.43
N PHE A 165 3.09 11.67 -35.14
CA PHE A 165 2.80 10.56 -36.05
C PHE A 165 2.33 11.02 -37.43
N ARG A 166 1.51 12.08 -37.49
CA ARG A 166 1.00 12.62 -38.76
C ARG A 166 2.04 13.40 -39.56
N THR A 167 2.99 14.06 -38.89
CA THR A 167 4.01 14.90 -39.54
C THR A 167 5.29 14.16 -39.91
N MET A 168 5.54 12.97 -39.35
CA MET A 168 6.69 12.16 -39.75
C MET A 168 6.49 11.60 -41.16
N LYS A 169 7.46 11.84 -42.04
CA LYS A 169 7.52 11.13 -43.33
C LYS A 169 7.73 9.65 -43.04
N ILE A 170 6.90 8.82 -43.66
CA ILE A 170 7.18 7.39 -43.79
C ILE A 170 8.40 7.31 -44.74
N VAL A 171 9.53 6.87 -44.21
CA VAL A 171 10.76 6.58 -44.98
C VAL A 171 10.75 5.10 -45.34
#